data_AF-A0A369SZK4-F1
#
_entry.id   AF-A0A369SZK4-F1
#
_cell.length_a   1.000
_cell.length_b   1.000
_cell.length_c   1.000
_cell.angle_alpha   90.00
_cell.angle_beta   90.00
_cell.angle_gamma   90.00
#
_symmetry.space_group_name_H-M   'P 1'
#
loop_
_entity.id
_entity.type
_entity.pdbx_description
1 polymer ?
#
loop_
_entity_poly.entity_id
_entity_poly.type
_entity_poly.pdbx_seq_one_letter_code
_entity_poly.pdbx_strand_id
1 'polypeptide(L)'
;MEVRKLFLYALFLSVLTFFIGVYLGYMLNRYAFQTVYRDYEGVRLSIESLQYLLLEENVCDLEKFNLIMGYLESLGKKIEILQNSNSPFISREDFMLLKAQYFNLEYLHYLLAIKQMRNCNFSYNIILFFYDDSIPCDLCKRQGYQLSLLKAEYEDRLLIYSFDVSYPNTFISYFLQKYSIGGVPSLILISNSTYIFRDFIGYKELENYLTL
;
A
#
# COMPACT_ATOMS: atom_id res chain seq x y z
N MET A 1 56.05 26.90 -5.49
CA MET A 1 55.42 26.81 -4.15
C MET A 1 53.98 27.30 -4.15
N GLU A 2 53.64 28.35 -4.92
CA GLU A 2 52.27 28.87 -5.06
C GLU A 2 51.28 27.89 -5.68
N VAL A 3 51.67 27.17 -6.72
CA VAL A 3 50.81 26.18 -7.41
C VAL A 3 50.32 25.09 -6.44
N ARG A 4 51.16 24.65 -5.50
CA ARG A 4 50.79 23.64 -4.49
C ARG A 4 49.75 24.18 -3.49
N LYS A 5 49.80 25.48 -3.17
CA LYS A 5 48.81 26.13 -2.29
C LYS A 5 47.46 26.28 -2.99
N LEU A 6 47.46 26.62 -4.29
CA LEU A 6 46.26 26.66 -5.12
C LEU A 6 45.52 25.30 -5.18
N PHE A 7 46.25 24.20 -5.38
CA PHE A 7 45.65 22.86 -5.37
C PHE A 7 45.07 22.49 -3.99
N LEU A 8 45.71 22.90 -2.89
CA LEU A 8 45.19 22.69 -1.53
C LEU A 8 43.89 23.47 -1.28
N TYR A 9 43.79 24.72 -1.75
CA TYR A 9 42.54 25.49 -1.64
C TYR A 9 41.40 24.91 -2.48
N ALA A 10 41.69 24.47 -3.70
CA ALA A 10 40.71 23.82 -4.56
C ALA A 10 40.20 22.51 -3.94
N LEU A 11 41.11 21.67 -3.41
CA LEU A 11 40.75 20.43 -2.72
C LEU A 11 39.89 20.70 -1.48
N PHE A 12 40.23 21.71 -0.68
CA PHE A 12 39.43 22.12 0.48
C PHE A 12 38.02 22.57 0.08
N LEU A 13 37.89 23.40 -0.96
CA LEU A 13 36.60 23.85 -1.50
C LEU A 13 35.77 22.67 -2.02
N SER A 14 36.35 21.76 -2.79
CA SER A 14 35.65 20.57 -3.28
C SER A 14 35.16 19.68 -2.14
N VAL A 15 36.02 19.41 -1.15
CA VAL A 15 35.66 18.62 0.04
C VAL A 15 34.54 19.29 0.83
N LEU A 16 34.62 20.60 1.03
CA LEU A 16 33.58 21.37 1.72
C LEU A 16 32.25 21.27 0.98
N THR A 17 32.22 21.49 -0.33
CA THR A 17 30.99 21.39 -1.13
C THR A 17 30.40 19.99 -1.14
N PHE A 18 31.24 18.94 -1.16
CA PHE A 18 30.83 17.55 -1.06
C PHE A 18 30.13 17.27 0.28
N PHE A 19 30.73 17.68 1.41
CA PHE A 19 30.13 17.47 2.73
C PHE A 19 28.84 18.27 2.93
N ILE A 20 28.75 19.49 2.38
CA ILE A 20 27.51 20.26 2.39
C ILE A 20 26.42 19.52 1.60
N GLY A 21 26.74 19.00 0.42
CA GLY A 21 25.79 18.21 -0.38
C GLY A 21 25.31 16.95 0.33
N VAL A 22 26.23 16.19 0.96
CA VAL A 22 25.88 15.01 1.76
C VAL A 22 25.02 15.38 2.96
N TYR A 23 25.35 16.46 3.67
CA TYR A 23 24.58 16.93 4.83
C TYR A 23 23.17 17.39 4.44
N LEU A 24 23.04 18.14 3.34
CA LEU A 24 21.74 18.56 2.81
C LEU A 24 20.92 17.36 2.35
N GLY A 25 21.52 16.40 1.65
CA GLY A 25 20.87 15.15 1.25
C GLY A 25 20.40 14.35 2.45
N TYR A 26 21.24 14.22 3.48
CA TYR A 26 20.89 13.56 4.74
C TYR A 26 19.71 14.25 5.45
N MET A 27 19.72 15.60 5.52
CA MET A 27 18.63 16.36 6.12
C MET A 27 17.32 16.23 5.35
N LEU A 28 17.35 16.39 4.02
CA LEU A 28 16.16 16.22 3.17
C LEU A 28 15.55 14.82 3.33
N ASN A 29 16.39 13.79 3.34
CA ASN A 29 15.93 12.42 3.53
C ASN A 29 15.28 12.26 4.91
N ARG A 30 15.93 12.75 5.98
CA ARG A 30 15.37 12.74 7.34
C ARG A 30 13.99 13.42 7.43
N TYR A 31 13.79 14.55 6.76
CA TYR A 31 12.48 15.22 6.71
C TYR A 31 11.41 14.38 6.00
N ALA A 32 11.77 13.69 4.91
CA ALA A 32 10.86 12.77 4.22
C ALA A 32 10.44 11.57 5.10
N PHE A 33 11.26 11.15 6.07
CA PHE A 33 10.88 10.11 7.03
C PHE A 33 10.01 10.63 8.19
N GLN A 34 10.14 11.90 8.59
CA GLN A 34 9.24 12.47 9.58
C GLN A 34 7.79 12.53 9.10
N THR A 35 7.56 12.67 7.78
CA THR A 35 6.21 12.57 7.21
C THR A 35 5.60 11.19 7.40
N VAL A 36 6.38 10.12 7.32
CA VAL A 36 5.91 8.74 7.59
C VAL A 36 5.47 8.57 9.04
N TYR A 37 6.21 9.16 9.98
CA TYR A 37 5.83 9.16 11.39
C TYR A 37 4.55 9.97 11.68
N ARG A 38 4.31 11.05 10.92
CA ARG A 38 3.03 11.77 10.97
C ARG A 38 1.90 10.95 10.36
N ASP A 39 2.19 10.20 9.30
CA ASP A 39 1.21 9.29 8.69
C ASP A 39 0.80 8.20 9.68
N TYR A 40 1.70 7.68 10.50
CA TYR A 40 1.39 6.68 11.54
C TYR A 40 0.23 7.09 12.47
N GLU A 41 0.26 8.31 13.03
CA GLU A 41 -0.85 8.82 13.86
C GLU A 41 -2.13 9.03 13.04
N GLY A 42 -1.99 9.48 11.79
CA GLY A 42 -3.12 9.60 10.86
C GLY A 42 -3.78 8.25 10.57
N VAL A 43 -3.00 7.17 10.43
CA VAL A 43 -3.52 5.81 10.22
C VAL A 43 -4.30 5.35 11.44
N ARG A 44 -3.75 5.53 12.65
CA ARG A 44 -4.43 5.13 13.88
C ARG A 44 -5.78 5.83 14.02
N LEU A 45 -5.82 7.15 13.82
CA LEU A 45 -7.07 7.93 13.85
C LEU A 45 -8.05 7.46 12.76
N SER A 46 -7.54 7.14 11.57
CA SER A 46 -8.37 6.64 10.46
C SER A 46 -8.99 5.28 10.80
N ILE A 47 -8.21 4.38 11.39
CA ILE A 47 -8.68 3.07 11.89
C ILE A 47 -9.81 3.26 12.90
N GLU A 48 -9.61 4.11 13.91
CA GLU A 48 -10.64 4.41 14.92
C GLU A 48 -11.90 4.98 14.26
N SER A 49 -11.75 5.96 13.36
CA SER A 49 -12.87 6.58 12.66
C SER A 49 -13.67 5.58 11.81
N LEU A 50 -13.01 4.63 11.15
CA LEU A 50 -13.64 3.57 10.37
C LEU A 50 -14.34 2.57 11.27
N GLN A 51 -13.75 2.22 12.42
CA GLN A 51 -14.40 1.34 13.39
C GLN A 51 -15.72 1.93 13.87
N TYR A 52 -15.77 3.24 14.14
CA TYR A 52 -17.01 3.94 14.47
C TYR A 52 -18.01 3.94 13.31
N LEU A 53 -17.58 4.27 12.09
CA LEU A 53 -18.43 4.22 10.89
C LEU A 53 -19.03 2.83 10.64
N LEU A 54 -18.26 1.77 10.88
CA LEU A 54 -18.72 0.39 10.73
C LEU A 54 -19.83 0.02 11.73
N LEU A 55 -19.97 0.76 12.82
CA LEU A 55 -21.06 0.59 13.80
C LEU A 55 -22.30 1.43 13.46
N GLU A 56 -22.17 2.49 12.66
CA GLU A 56 -23.29 3.34 12.25
C GLU A 56 -24.26 2.62 11.31
N GLU A 57 -25.57 2.89 11.41
CA GLU A 57 -26.57 2.28 10.52
C GLU A 57 -26.50 2.84 9.09
N ASN A 58 -26.22 4.14 8.95
CA ASN A 58 -26.11 4.81 7.66
C ASN A 58 -24.64 4.98 7.24
N VAL A 59 -24.18 4.13 6.32
CA VAL A 59 -22.80 4.13 5.81
C VAL A 59 -22.67 4.65 4.38
N CYS A 60 -23.72 5.28 3.84
CA CYS A 60 -23.82 5.60 2.40
C CYS A 60 -23.08 6.88 1.99
N ASP A 61 -22.25 7.44 2.86
CA ASP A 61 -21.41 8.61 2.57
C ASP A 61 -20.24 8.23 1.65
N LEU A 62 -20.40 8.53 0.36
CA LEU A 62 -19.39 8.31 -0.67
C LEU A 62 -18.19 9.25 -0.55
N GLU A 63 -18.39 10.48 -0.07
CA GLU A 63 -17.29 11.45 0.06
C GLU A 63 -16.30 10.97 1.11
N LYS A 64 -16.80 10.57 2.29
CA LYS A 64 -15.96 10.03 3.35
C LYS A 64 -15.28 8.72 2.94
N PHE A 65 -15.97 7.87 2.18
CA PHE A 65 -15.40 6.64 1.64
C PHE A 65 -14.22 6.93 0.70
N ASN A 66 -14.42 7.78 -0.30
CA ASN A 66 -13.38 8.14 -1.27
C ASN A 66 -12.20 8.90 -0.64
N LEU A 67 -12.44 9.73 0.37
CA LEU A 67 -11.36 10.38 1.13
C LEU A 67 -10.43 9.37 1.79
N ILE A 68 -10.99 8.33 2.41
CA ILE A 68 -10.20 7.27 3.06
C ILE A 68 -9.50 6.41 2.01
N MET A 69 -10.15 6.13 0.88
CA MET A 69 -9.51 5.43 -0.25
C MET A 69 -8.28 6.19 -0.77
N GLY A 70 -8.40 7.50 -1.02
CA GLY A 70 -7.27 8.32 -1.46
C GLY A 70 -6.13 8.37 -0.43
N TYR A 71 -6.46 8.37 0.86
CA TYR A 71 -5.47 8.26 1.93
C TYR A 71 -4.76 6.90 1.92
N LEU A 72 -5.50 5.80 1.78
CA LEU A 72 -4.96 4.44 1.63
C LEU A 72 -4.01 4.33 0.45
N GLU A 73 -4.38 4.84 -0.72
CA GLU A 73 -3.53 4.80 -1.91
C GLU A 73 -2.22 5.60 -1.72
N SER A 74 -2.31 6.78 -1.12
CA SER A 74 -1.15 7.61 -0.79
C SER A 74 -0.20 6.90 0.18
N LEU A 75 -0.76 6.25 1.20
CA LEU A 75 -0.01 5.48 2.18
C LEU A 75 0.63 4.23 1.58
N GLY A 76 -0.09 3.49 0.74
CA GLY A 76 0.43 2.31 0.05
C GLY A 76 1.65 2.64 -0.81
N LYS A 77 1.59 3.73 -1.59
CA LYS A 77 2.74 4.24 -2.38
C LYS A 77 3.94 4.58 -1.50
N LYS A 78 3.71 5.22 -0.34
CA LYS A 78 4.79 5.52 0.61
C LYS A 78 5.42 4.24 1.16
N ILE A 79 4.62 3.25 1.54
CA ILE A 79 5.11 1.95 2.03
C ILE A 79 5.96 1.25 0.97
N GLU A 80 5.52 1.25 -0.29
CA GLU A 80 6.28 0.68 -1.41
C GLU A 80 7.65 1.36 -1.60
N ILE A 81 7.68 2.69 -1.57
CA ILE A 81 8.95 3.46 -1.63
C ILE A 81 9.86 3.08 -0.46
N LEU A 82 9.32 3.05 0.76
CA LEU A 82 10.08 2.70 1.96
C LEU A 82 10.69 1.30 1.86
N GLN A 83 9.88 0.33 1.44
CA GLN A 83 10.30 -1.06 1.28
C GLN A 83 11.45 -1.22 0.28
N ASN A 84 11.41 -0.48 -0.83
CA ASN A 84 12.45 -0.52 -1.87
C ASN A 84 13.69 0.33 -1.55
N SER A 85 13.60 1.27 -0.60
CA SER A 85 14.63 2.29 -0.37
C SER A 85 15.83 1.85 0.49
N ASN A 86 15.81 0.67 1.13
CA ASN A 86 16.81 0.25 2.13
C ASN A 86 17.17 1.39 3.11
N SER A 87 16.17 2.16 3.53
CA SER A 87 16.39 3.40 4.25
C SER A 87 16.98 3.15 5.65
N PRO A 88 18.08 3.83 6.03
CA PRO A 88 18.60 3.77 7.39
C PRO A 88 17.78 4.58 8.41
N PHE A 89 16.73 5.28 7.96
CA PHE A 89 15.97 6.24 8.79
C PHE A 89 14.68 5.67 9.38
N ILE A 90 14.27 4.48 8.96
CA ILE A 90 13.15 3.74 9.56
C ILE A 90 13.68 2.40 10.07
N SER A 91 13.39 2.09 11.33
CA SER A 91 13.75 0.77 11.85
C SER A 91 12.89 -0.29 11.18
N ARG A 92 13.40 -1.53 11.10
CA ARG A 92 12.62 -2.65 10.60
C ARG A 92 11.33 -2.85 11.41
N GLU A 93 11.39 -2.63 12.73
CA GLU A 93 10.25 -2.78 13.63
C GLU A 93 9.17 -1.74 13.35
N ASP A 94 9.55 -0.46 13.20
CA ASP A 94 8.62 0.63 12.90
C ASP A 94 7.98 0.43 11.51
N PHE A 95 8.77 -0.01 10.52
CA PHE A 95 8.24 -0.33 9.20
C PHE A 95 7.23 -1.47 9.24
N MET A 96 7.54 -2.55 9.98
CA MET A 96 6.62 -3.67 10.15
C MET A 96 5.32 -3.21 10.83
N LEU A 97 5.41 -2.41 11.89
CA LEU A 97 4.24 -1.88 12.58
C LEU A 97 3.38 -1.00 11.67
N LEU A 98 3.99 -0.13 10.86
CA LEU A 98 3.29 0.68 9.87
C LEU A 98 2.57 -0.20 8.83
N LYS A 99 3.26 -1.23 8.32
CA LYS A 99 2.67 -2.20 7.37
C LYS A 99 1.47 -2.93 7.99
N ALA A 100 1.56 -3.31 9.27
CA ALA A 100 0.43 -3.88 10.03
C ALA A 100 -0.79 -2.98 10.05
N GLN A 101 -0.58 -1.70 10.38
CA GLN A 101 -1.67 -0.73 10.51
C GLN A 101 -2.29 -0.42 9.16
N TYR A 102 -1.46 -0.31 8.11
CA TYR A 102 -1.94 -0.19 6.73
C TYR A 102 -2.87 -1.35 6.35
N PHE A 103 -2.45 -2.60 6.60
CA PHE A 103 -3.28 -3.78 6.34
C PHE A 103 -4.58 -3.78 7.14
N ASN A 104 -4.56 -3.34 8.40
CA ASN A 104 -5.79 -3.17 9.17
C ASN A 104 -6.71 -2.11 8.57
N LEU A 105 -6.16 -1.00 8.08
CA LEU A 105 -6.92 0.06 7.44
C LEU A 105 -7.53 -0.42 6.11
N GLU A 106 -6.78 -1.13 5.26
CA GLU A 106 -7.29 -1.78 4.05
C GLU A 106 -8.46 -2.71 4.37
N TYR A 107 -8.31 -3.56 5.40
CA TYR A 107 -9.36 -4.49 5.80
C TYR A 107 -10.63 -3.78 6.29
N LEU A 108 -10.49 -2.73 7.10
CA LEU A 108 -11.64 -1.95 7.57
C LEU A 108 -12.35 -1.23 6.42
N HIS A 109 -11.59 -0.69 5.47
CA HIS A 109 -12.15 -0.06 4.28
C HIS A 109 -12.87 -1.08 3.37
N TYR A 110 -12.31 -2.29 3.23
CA TYR A 110 -12.97 -3.42 2.59
C TYR A 110 -14.32 -3.76 3.26
N LEU A 111 -14.36 -3.84 4.60
CA LEU A 111 -15.61 -4.10 5.33
C LEU A 111 -16.63 -3.00 5.09
N LEU A 112 -16.19 -1.74 5.03
CA LEU A 112 -17.05 -0.60 4.75
C LEU A 112 -17.64 -0.70 3.33
N ALA A 113 -16.82 -1.06 2.34
CA ALA A 113 -17.25 -1.28 0.97
C ALA A 113 -18.31 -2.38 0.87
N ILE A 114 -18.10 -3.53 1.54
CA ILE A 114 -19.07 -4.63 1.59
C ILE A 114 -20.38 -4.18 2.26
N LYS A 115 -20.30 -3.38 3.33
CA LYS A 115 -21.49 -2.86 4.02
C LYS A 115 -22.26 -1.88 3.13
N GLN A 116 -21.57 -1.02 2.40
CA GLN A 116 -22.16 -0.12 1.41
C GLN A 116 -22.85 -0.87 0.26
N MET A 117 -22.24 -1.94 -0.26
CA MET A 117 -22.88 -2.77 -1.29
C MET A 117 -24.21 -3.36 -0.82
N ARG A 118 -24.30 -3.74 0.46
CA ARG A 118 -25.51 -4.34 1.06
C ARG A 118 -26.58 -3.31 1.42
N ASN A 119 -26.18 -2.15 1.93
CA ASN A 119 -27.10 -1.20 2.56
C ASN A 119 -27.42 0.01 1.68
N CYS A 120 -26.58 0.33 0.70
CA CYS A 120 -26.63 1.57 -0.07
C CYS A 120 -26.83 1.36 -1.58
N ASN A 121 -27.03 0.11 -2.04
CA ASN A 121 -27.11 -0.27 -3.45
C ASN A 121 -25.89 0.17 -4.30
N PHE A 122 -24.73 0.36 -3.68
CA PHE A 122 -23.50 0.61 -4.43
C PHE A 122 -22.97 -0.67 -5.05
N SER A 123 -22.37 -0.54 -6.24
CA SER A 123 -21.79 -1.66 -6.98
C SER A 123 -20.29 -1.43 -7.12
N TYR A 124 -19.50 -2.29 -6.51
CA TYR A 124 -18.04 -2.28 -6.59
C TYR A 124 -17.54 -3.60 -7.15
N ASN A 125 -16.46 -3.54 -7.93
CA ASN A 125 -15.61 -4.71 -8.14
C ASN A 125 -14.51 -4.65 -7.09
N ILE A 126 -14.46 -5.63 -6.18
CA ILE A 126 -13.48 -5.70 -5.10
C ILE A 126 -12.51 -6.82 -5.40
N ILE A 127 -11.22 -6.51 -5.46
CA ILE A 127 -10.14 -7.48 -5.58
C ILE A 127 -9.38 -7.54 -4.25
N LEU A 128 -9.32 -8.73 -3.65
CA LEU A 128 -8.36 -9.04 -2.59
C LEU A 128 -7.18 -9.75 -3.24
N PHE A 129 -6.03 -9.09 -3.29
CA PHE A 129 -4.80 -9.61 -3.87
C PHE A 129 -3.86 -10.10 -2.77
N PHE A 130 -3.38 -11.33 -2.89
CA PHE A 130 -2.46 -11.95 -1.94
C PHE A 130 -1.11 -12.21 -2.62
N TYR A 131 -0.05 -11.74 -1.98
CA TYR A 131 1.34 -11.88 -2.43
C TYR A 131 2.25 -12.21 -1.24
N ASP A 132 3.51 -12.56 -1.50
CA ASP A 132 4.51 -12.85 -0.46
C ASP A 132 5.80 -12.11 -0.77
N ASP A 133 6.18 -11.17 0.11
CA ASP A 133 7.44 -10.42 -0.02
C ASP A 133 8.66 -11.15 0.55
N SER A 134 8.44 -12.23 1.31
CA SER A 134 9.51 -13.01 1.93
C SER A 134 10.19 -13.99 0.97
N ILE A 135 9.58 -14.24 -0.20
CA ILE A 135 10.10 -15.12 -1.25
C ILE A 135 10.17 -14.40 -2.62
N PRO A 136 11.10 -14.79 -3.52
CA PRO A 136 11.08 -14.29 -4.89
C PRO A 136 9.80 -14.72 -5.63
N CYS A 137 8.93 -13.76 -5.97
CA CYS A 137 7.70 -14.00 -6.72
C CYS A 137 7.55 -13.02 -7.90
N ASP A 138 8.11 -13.37 -9.05
CA ASP A 138 8.00 -12.52 -10.26
C ASP A 138 6.56 -12.43 -10.77
N LEU A 139 5.78 -13.50 -10.63
CA LEU A 139 4.36 -13.49 -10.97
C LEU A 139 3.57 -12.53 -10.07
N CYS A 140 3.91 -12.41 -8.79
CA CYS A 140 3.28 -11.44 -7.87
C CYS A 140 3.52 -10.01 -8.33
N LYS A 141 4.76 -9.68 -8.73
CA LYS A 141 5.10 -8.35 -9.26
C LYS A 141 4.34 -8.04 -10.55
N ARG A 142 4.29 -9.01 -11.48
CA ARG A 142 3.55 -8.87 -12.74
C ARG A 142 2.05 -8.70 -12.50
N GLN A 143 1.47 -9.47 -11.57
CA GLN A 143 0.07 -9.35 -11.20
C GLN A 143 -0.23 -7.99 -10.57
N GLY A 144 0.58 -7.56 -9.60
CA GLY A 144 0.44 -6.25 -8.94
C GLY A 144 0.49 -5.11 -9.96
N TYR A 145 1.41 -5.16 -10.91
CA TYR A 145 1.48 -4.19 -12.01
C TYR A 145 0.20 -4.17 -12.87
N GLN A 146 -0.33 -5.34 -13.26
CA GLN A 146 -1.58 -5.43 -14.01
C GLN A 146 -2.77 -4.85 -13.22
N LEU A 147 -2.84 -5.12 -11.92
CA LEU A 147 -3.85 -4.55 -11.04
C LEU A 147 -3.75 -3.03 -10.95
N SER A 148 -2.54 -2.47 -10.89
CA SER A 148 -2.35 -1.01 -10.91
C SER A 148 -2.86 -0.38 -12.22
N LEU A 149 -2.66 -1.05 -13.36
CA LEU A 149 -3.22 -0.60 -14.64
C LEU A 149 -4.75 -0.64 -14.64
N LEU A 150 -5.35 -1.75 -14.18
CA LEU A 150 -6.80 -1.86 -14.06
C LEU A 150 -7.37 -0.81 -13.11
N LYS A 151 -6.70 -0.53 -11.98
CA LYS A 151 -7.12 0.51 -11.04
C LYS A 151 -7.08 1.90 -11.68
N ALA A 152 -6.06 2.19 -12.49
CA ALA A 152 -5.97 3.45 -13.22
C ALA A 152 -7.06 3.60 -14.28
N GLU A 153 -7.51 2.50 -14.90
CA GLU A 153 -8.58 2.51 -15.91
C GLU A 153 -9.98 2.61 -15.29
N TYR A 154 -10.21 1.90 -14.18
CA TYR A 154 -11.55 1.75 -13.59
C TYR A 154 -11.80 2.60 -12.34
N GLU A 155 -10.76 3.29 -11.83
CA GLU A 155 -10.83 4.26 -10.74
C GLU A 155 -11.64 3.74 -9.54
N ASP A 156 -12.63 4.50 -9.06
CA ASP A 156 -13.43 4.19 -7.87
C ASP A 156 -14.34 2.95 -8.04
N ARG A 157 -14.58 2.49 -9.28
CA ARG A 157 -15.38 1.28 -9.57
C ARG A 157 -14.63 -0.01 -9.29
N LEU A 158 -13.30 0.06 -9.17
CA LEU A 158 -12.43 -1.06 -8.85
C LEU A 158 -11.67 -0.78 -7.56
N LEU A 159 -11.96 -1.57 -6.54
CA LEU A 159 -11.30 -1.51 -5.24
C LEU A 159 -10.30 -2.65 -5.17
N ILE A 160 -9.03 -2.34 -4.89
CA ILE A 160 -7.97 -3.34 -4.81
C ILE A 160 -7.34 -3.23 -3.43
N TYR A 161 -7.37 -4.33 -2.68
CA TYR A 161 -6.74 -4.45 -1.37
C TYR A 161 -5.66 -5.52 -1.46
N SER A 162 -4.42 -5.19 -1.09
CA SER A 162 -3.27 -6.03 -1.37
C SER A 162 -2.59 -6.47 -0.06
N PHE A 163 -2.62 -7.76 0.22
CA PHE A 163 -2.14 -8.33 1.48
C PHE A 163 -0.90 -9.21 1.28
N ASP A 164 0.16 -8.89 2.03
CA ASP A 164 1.36 -9.72 2.14
C ASP A 164 1.10 -10.87 3.11
N VAL A 165 1.08 -12.11 2.59
CA VAL A 165 0.78 -13.32 3.35
C VAL A 165 1.89 -13.69 4.34
N SER A 166 3.10 -13.16 4.16
CA SER A 166 4.18 -13.32 5.14
C SER A 166 3.96 -12.48 6.40
N TYR A 167 3.06 -11.50 6.33
CA TYR A 167 2.74 -10.63 7.45
C TYR A 167 1.76 -11.30 8.42
N PRO A 168 2.09 -11.42 9.71
CA PRO A 168 1.26 -12.11 10.69
C PRO A 168 0.02 -11.26 11.04
N ASN A 169 -1.04 -11.41 10.26
CA ASN A 169 -2.34 -10.78 10.52
C ASN A 169 -3.47 -11.82 10.51
N THR A 170 -4.34 -11.75 11.53
CA THR A 170 -5.48 -12.64 11.73
C THR A 170 -6.46 -12.64 10.57
N PHE A 171 -6.76 -11.48 9.97
CA PHE A 171 -7.75 -11.43 8.88
C PHE A 171 -7.18 -12.01 7.57
N ILE A 172 -5.89 -11.82 7.31
CA ILE A 172 -5.20 -12.43 6.15
C ILE A 172 -5.31 -13.95 6.27
N SER A 173 -4.95 -14.47 7.44
CA SER A 173 -5.05 -15.90 7.76
C SER A 173 -6.48 -16.45 7.59
N TYR A 174 -7.49 -15.67 8.00
CA TYR A 174 -8.90 -16.03 7.81
C TYR A 174 -9.26 -16.17 6.33
N PHE A 175 -8.87 -15.21 5.47
CA PHE A 175 -9.14 -15.30 4.04
C PHE A 175 -8.45 -16.51 3.40
N LEU A 176 -7.17 -16.73 3.72
CA LEU A 176 -6.40 -17.84 3.18
C LEU A 176 -7.06 -19.19 3.52
N GLN A 177 -7.48 -19.38 4.78
CA GLN A 177 -8.16 -20.60 5.22
C GLN A 177 -9.54 -20.75 4.59
N LYS A 178 -10.37 -19.69 4.66
CA LYS A 178 -11.75 -19.72 4.15
C LYS A 178 -11.83 -20.08 2.67
N TYR A 179 -10.89 -19.57 1.87
CA TYR A 179 -10.88 -19.77 0.42
C TYR A 179 -9.89 -20.85 -0.05
N SER A 180 -9.23 -21.52 0.89
CA SER A 180 -8.23 -22.57 0.64
C SER A 180 -7.15 -22.08 -0.34
N ILE A 181 -6.56 -20.93 -0.03
CA ILE A 181 -5.44 -20.34 -0.77
C ILE A 181 -4.15 -20.91 -0.19
N GLY A 182 -3.43 -21.69 -1.00
CA GLY A 182 -2.18 -22.34 -0.62
C GLY A 182 -0.92 -21.78 -1.32
N GLY A 183 -1.07 -20.79 -2.20
CA GLY A 183 0.03 -20.23 -2.99
C GLY A 183 -0.22 -18.77 -3.38
N VAL A 184 0.83 -18.12 -3.88
CA VAL A 184 0.82 -16.74 -4.36
C VAL A 184 1.42 -16.65 -5.77
N PRO A 185 1.00 -15.72 -6.64
CA PRO A 185 -0.09 -14.76 -6.41
C PRO A 185 -1.45 -15.45 -6.36
N SER A 186 -2.36 -14.91 -5.54
CA SER A 186 -3.77 -15.34 -5.51
C SER A 186 -4.69 -14.12 -5.43
N LEU A 187 -5.89 -14.25 -5.98
CA LEU A 187 -6.88 -13.18 -6.06
C LEU A 187 -8.25 -13.69 -5.67
N ILE A 188 -8.99 -12.87 -4.94
CA ILE A 188 -10.43 -13.05 -4.75
C ILE A 188 -11.11 -11.83 -5.36
N LEU A 189 -11.92 -12.05 -6.40
CA LEU A 189 -12.76 -11.02 -7.00
C LEU A 189 -14.17 -11.15 -6.43
N ILE A 190 -14.68 -10.06 -5.86
CA ILE A 190 -16.01 -9.94 -5.27
C ILE A 190 -16.76 -8.85 -6.03
N SER A 191 -17.79 -9.26 -6.77
CA SER A 191 -18.74 -8.37 -7.44
C SER A 191 -20.16 -8.91 -7.20
N ASN A 192 -20.94 -9.17 -8.25
CA ASN A 192 -22.20 -9.92 -8.17
C ASN A 192 -21.98 -11.39 -7.79
N SER A 193 -20.80 -11.93 -8.11
CA SER A 193 -20.37 -13.28 -7.76
C SER A 193 -18.95 -13.23 -7.19
N THR A 194 -18.56 -14.27 -6.46
CA THR A 194 -17.20 -14.39 -5.93
C THR A 194 -16.39 -15.37 -6.79
N TYR A 195 -15.27 -14.90 -7.34
CA TYR A 195 -14.33 -15.69 -8.12
C TYR A 195 -12.99 -15.77 -7.39
N ILE A 196 -12.33 -16.93 -7.46
CA ILE A 196 -11.07 -17.20 -6.75
C ILE A 196 -10.05 -17.68 -7.77
N PHE A 197 -8.96 -16.95 -7.89
CA PHE A 197 -7.81 -17.30 -8.73
C PHE A 197 -6.65 -17.66 -7.81
N ARG A 198 -6.12 -18.87 -7.94
CA ARG A 198 -5.04 -19.41 -7.07
C ARG A 198 -3.65 -19.29 -7.70
N ASP A 199 -3.57 -18.61 -8.83
CA ASP A 199 -2.36 -18.37 -9.60
C ASP A 199 -2.55 -17.05 -10.38
N PHE A 200 -1.51 -16.65 -11.11
CA PHE A 200 -1.51 -15.52 -12.01
C PHE A 200 -2.65 -15.58 -13.01
N ILE A 201 -3.38 -14.48 -13.16
CA ILE A 201 -4.41 -14.27 -14.17
C ILE A 201 -4.03 -13.08 -15.05
N GLY A 202 -4.14 -13.26 -16.36
CA GLY A 202 -3.80 -12.21 -17.32
C GLY A 202 -4.79 -11.05 -17.28
N TYR A 203 -4.31 -9.84 -17.56
CA TYR A 203 -5.09 -8.60 -17.64
C TYR A 203 -6.45 -8.76 -18.34
N LYS A 204 -6.44 -9.19 -19.61
CA LYS A 204 -7.65 -9.34 -20.44
C LYS A 204 -8.59 -10.42 -19.95
N GLU A 205 -8.04 -11.45 -19.30
CA GLU A 205 -8.84 -12.53 -18.74
C GLU A 205 -9.57 -12.04 -17.50
N LEU A 206 -8.86 -11.36 -16.60
CA LEU A 206 -9.42 -10.77 -15.38
C LEU A 206 -10.51 -9.75 -15.69
N GLU A 207 -10.31 -8.94 -16.73
CA GLU A 207 -11.27 -7.92 -17.20
C GLU A 207 -12.64 -8.51 -17.55
N ASN A 208 -12.71 -9.73 -18.11
CA ASN A 208 -13.97 -10.38 -18.45
C ASN A 208 -14.87 -10.70 -17.24
N TYR A 209 -14.30 -10.72 -16.03
CA TYR A 209 -15.05 -10.98 -14.79
C TYR A 209 -15.49 -9.71 -14.08
N LEU A 210 -14.97 -8.55 -14.49
CA LEU A 210 -15.36 -7.27 -13.91
C LEU A 210 -16.76 -6.92 -14.40
N THR A 211 -17.66 -6.63 -13.46
CA THR A 211 -19.01 -6.14 -13.77
C THR A 211 -18.93 -4.63 -13.82
N LEU A 212 -18.66 -4.08 -15.01
CA LEU A 212 -18.41 -2.66 -15.26
C LEU A 212 -19.52 -1.99 -16.06
#